data_AF-A0A662VQ15-F1
#
_entry.id   AF-A0A662VQ15-F1
#
_cell.length_a   1.000
_cell.length_b   1.000
_cell.length_c   1.000
_cell.angle_alpha   90.00
_cell.angle_beta   90.00
_cell.angle_gamma   90.00
#
_symmetry.space_group_name_H-M   'P 1'
#
loop_
_entity.id
_entity.type
_entity.pdbx_description
1 polymer ?
#
loop_
_entity_poly.entity_id
_entity_poly.type
_entity_poly.pdbx_seq_one_letter_code
_entity_poly.pdbx_strand_id
1 'polypeptide(L)'
;YRPKEISINGEGVKFIKLKSSLFGFGIVERDGIRFSDLEKTLLDMVYLSRYRSVPEERIISMLGEYKNKVKKKRIVEYLKFYPKAVGKVMENAGFV
;
A
#
# COMPACT_ATOMS: atom_id res chain seq x y z
N TYR A 1 10.97 15.44 4.64
CA TYR A 1 11.54 15.36 3.27
C TYR A 1 10.40 15.32 2.26
N ARG A 2 10.28 16.32 1.38
CA ARG A 2 9.30 16.31 0.28
C ARG A 2 10.05 15.82 -0.97
N PRO A 3 9.69 14.66 -1.56
CA PRO A 3 10.43 14.16 -2.71
C PRO A 3 10.30 15.13 -3.88
N LYS A 4 11.44 15.63 -4.36
CA LYS A 4 11.51 16.41 -5.60
C LYS A 4 11.69 15.45 -6.77
N GLU A 5 11.01 15.77 -7.86
CA GLU A 5 11.22 15.08 -9.13
C GLU A 5 12.56 15.50 -9.72
N ILE A 6 13.30 14.54 -10.27
CA ILE A 6 14.59 14.76 -10.94
C ILE A 6 14.56 14.11 -12.31
N SER A 7 15.26 14.69 -13.29
CA SER A 7 15.35 14.10 -14.63
C SER A 7 16.45 13.04 -14.69
N ILE A 8 16.12 11.85 -15.19
CA ILE A 8 17.07 10.76 -15.46
C ILE A 8 16.80 10.27 -16.88
N ASN A 9 17.78 10.38 -17.78
CA ASN A 9 17.63 10.03 -19.20
C ASN A 9 16.42 10.70 -19.88
N GLY A 10 16.10 11.93 -19.51
CA GLY A 10 14.94 12.67 -20.04
C GLY A 10 13.61 12.36 -19.33
N GLU A 11 13.56 11.34 -18.47
CA GLU A 11 12.36 10.94 -17.73
C GLU A 11 12.28 11.59 -16.35
N GLY A 12 11.08 12.00 -15.96
CA GLY A 12 10.78 12.54 -14.63
C GLY A 12 10.71 11.44 -13.58
N VAL A 13 11.67 11.40 -12.66
CA VAL A 13 11.78 10.36 -11.63
C VAL A 13 11.63 10.93 -10.22
N LYS A 14 10.83 10.26 -9.38
CA LYS A 14 10.62 10.60 -7.98
C LYS A 14 11.05 9.47 -7.06
N PHE A 15 12.03 9.74 -6.20
CA PHE A 15 12.50 8.77 -5.19
C PHE A 15 11.64 8.82 -3.93
N ILE A 16 10.93 7.72 -3.65
CA ILE A 16 10.12 7.58 -2.44
C ILE A 16 10.88 6.73 -1.42
N LYS A 17 11.13 7.29 -0.24
CA LYS A 17 11.72 6.55 0.89
C LYS A 17 10.61 5.85 1.66
N LEU A 18 10.68 4.53 1.76
CA LEU A 18 9.74 3.69 2.51
C LEU A 18 10.36 3.28 3.85
N LYS A 19 9.53 3.08 4.88
CA LYS A 19 10.02 2.58 6.18
C LYS A 19 10.46 1.13 6.06
N SER A 20 11.62 0.78 6.63
CA SER A 20 12.13 -0.60 6.64
C SER A 20 11.16 -1.59 7.29
N SER A 21 10.40 -1.14 8.28
CA SER A 21 9.37 -1.94 8.98
C SER A 21 8.26 -2.46 8.05
N LEU A 22 8.13 -1.95 6.83
CA LEU A 22 7.14 -2.40 5.84
C LEU A 22 7.55 -3.68 5.08
N PHE A 23 8.82 -4.10 5.16
CA PHE A 23 9.34 -5.18 4.31
C PHE A 23 9.41 -6.56 4.98
N GLY A 24 9.09 -6.68 6.28
CA GLY A 24 9.29 -7.91 7.07
C GLY A 24 8.07 -8.79 7.32
N PHE A 25 6.89 -8.45 6.77
CA PHE A 25 5.65 -9.20 6.98
C PHE A 25 4.87 -9.34 5.67
N GLY A 26 3.84 -10.21 5.70
CA GLY A 26 2.93 -10.41 4.57
C GLY A 26 3.65 -10.83 3.30
N ILE A 27 4.74 -11.60 3.40
CA ILE A 27 5.53 -12.09 2.28
C ILE A 27 5.14 -13.54 1.99
N VAL A 28 4.93 -13.83 0.72
CA VAL A 28 4.72 -15.17 0.15
C VAL A 28 5.87 -15.47 -0.79
N GLU A 29 6.31 -16.72 -0.82
CA GLU A 29 7.32 -17.20 -1.75
C GLU A 29 6.70 -18.25 -2.68
N ARG A 30 6.92 -18.10 -3.99
CA ARG A 30 6.59 -19.10 -5.00
C ARG A 30 7.69 -19.13 -6.05
N ASP A 31 8.16 -20.32 -6.38
CA ASP A 31 9.18 -20.53 -7.41
C ASP A 31 10.45 -19.66 -7.22
N GLY A 32 10.87 -19.47 -5.97
CA GLY A 32 12.01 -18.64 -5.60
C GLY A 32 11.77 -17.12 -5.67
N ILE A 33 10.55 -16.69 -6.00
CA ILE A 33 10.15 -15.28 -6.06
C ILE A 33 9.36 -14.92 -4.81
N ARG A 34 9.83 -13.90 -4.08
CA ARG A 34 9.17 -13.36 -2.89
C ARG A 34 8.34 -12.13 -3.25
N PHE A 35 7.08 -12.10 -2.84
CA PHE A 35 6.16 -10.99 -3.08
C PHE A 35 5.17 -10.80 -1.93
N SER A 36 4.55 -9.62 -1.85
CA SER A 36 3.54 -9.32 -0.85
C SER A 36 2.27 -10.16 -1.09
N ASP A 37 1.66 -10.69 -0.03
CA ASP A 37 0.31 -11.26 -0.12
C ASP A 37 -0.72 -10.20 -0.50
N LEU A 38 -1.97 -10.64 -0.70
CA LEU A 38 -3.06 -9.74 -1.08
C LEU A 38 -3.29 -8.65 -0.02
N GLU A 39 -3.35 -9.01 1.25
CA GLU A 39 -3.62 -8.05 2.33
C GLU A 39 -2.59 -6.94 2.40
N LYS A 40 -1.32 -7.30 2.35
CA LYS A 40 -0.22 -6.36 2.33
C LYS A 40 -0.21 -5.53 1.05
N THR A 41 -0.44 -6.16 -0.10
CA THR A 41 -0.51 -5.46 -1.40
C THR A 41 -1.54 -4.33 -1.37
N LEU A 42 -2.73 -4.58 -0.80
CA LEU A 42 -3.77 -3.55 -0.68
C LEU A 42 -3.35 -2.39 0.25
N LEU A 43 -2.71 -2.70 1.38
CA LEU A 43 -2.19 -1.67 2.29
C LEU A 43 -1.05 -0.86 1.66
N ASP A 44 -0.15 -1.51 0.93
CA ASP A 44 0.94 -0.88 0.19
C ASP A 44 0.40 0.03 -0.92
N MET A 45 -0.68 -0.39 -1.61
CA MET A 45 -1.37 0.45 -2.60
C MET A 45 -1.89 1.75 -1.98
N VAL A 46 -2.57 1.68 -0.83
CA VAL A 46 -3.04 2.87 -0.11
C VAL A 46 -1.86 3.74 0.30
N TYR A 47 -0.83 3.13 0.89
CA TYR A 47 0.35 3.83 1.37
C TYR A 47 1.07 4.59 0.24
N LEU A 48 1.28 3.95 -0.91
CA LEU A 48 1.94 4.53 -2.08
C LEU A 48 1.09 5.57 -2.80
N SER A 49 -0.23 5.37 -2.88
CA SER A 49 -1.17 6.29 -3.55
C SER A 49 -1.14 7.69 -2.93
N ARG A 50 -0.86 7.79 -1.64
CA ARG A 50 -0.67 9.08 -0.95
C ARG A 50 0.53 9.87 -1.44
N TYR A 51 1.59 9.20 -1.91
CA TYR A 51 2.76 9.87 -2.49
C TYR A 51 2.52 10.37 -3.92
N ARG A 52 1.48 9.85 -4.58
CA ARG A 52 1.06 10.16 -5.95
C ARG A 52 -0.16 11.09 -6.03
N SER A 53 -0.63 11.61 -4.90
CA SER A 53 -1.81 12.49 -4.82
C SER A 53 -3.06 11.89 -5.47
N VAL A 54 -3.23 10.57 -5.39
CA VAL A 54 -4.42 9.89 -5.93
C VAL A 54 -5.63 10.23 -5.04
N PRO A 55 -6.80 10.60 -5.62
CA PRO A 55 -8.02 10.84 -4.85
C PRO A 55 -8.43 9.60 -4.04
N GLU A 56 -8.90 9.82 -2.82
CA GLU A 56 -9.23 8.73 -1.88
C GLU A 56 -10.36 7.84 -2.44
N GLU A 57 -11.36 8.43 -3.09
CA GLU A 57 -12.50 7.74 -3.68
C GLU A 57 -12.05 6.76 -4.76
N ARG A 58 -11.03 7.13 -5.53
CA ARG A 58 -10.42 6.25 -6.54
C ARG A 58 -9.70 5.08 -5.89
N ILE A 59 -9.00 5.32 -4.78
CA ILE A 59 -8.36 4.26 -4.01
C ILE A 59 -9.43 3.29 -3.48
N ILE A 60 -10.48 3.81 -2.84
CA ILE A 60 -11.59 3.00 -2.28
C ILE A 60 -12.25 2.15 -3.36
N SER A 61 -12.54 2.73 -4.54
CA SER A 61 -13.12 2.01 -5.68
C SER A 61 -12.24 0.81 -6.10
N MET A 62 -10.93 1.04 -6.29
CA MET A 62 -9.99 -0.03 -6.62
C MET A 62 -9.90 -1.12 -5.54
N LEU A 63 -9.92 -0.74 -4.26
CA LEU A 63 -9.92 -1.71 -3.16
C LEU A 63 -11.20 -2.56 -3.16
N GLY A 64 -12.34 -1.98 -3.52
CA GLY A 64 -13.64 -2.64 -3.54
C GLY A 64 -13.67 -3.93 -4.35
N GLU A 65 -12.91 -3.99 -5.45
CA GLU A 65 -12.78 -5.18 -6.32
C GLU A 65 -12.22 -6.42 -5.60
N TYR A 66 -11.51 -6.21 -4.50
CA TYR A 66 -10.83 -7.27 -3.76
C TYR A 66 -11.58 -7.70 -2.51
N LYS A 67 -12.61 -6.96 -2.07
CA LYS A 67 -13.26 -7.09 -0.74
C LYS A 67 -13.61 -8.52 -0.34
N ASN A 68 -14.07 -9.35 -1.28
CA ASN A 68 -14.48 -10.73 -1.04
C ASN A 68 -13.33 -11.75 -0.99
N LYS A 69 -12.10 -11.33 -1.35
CA LYS A 69 -10.91 -12.19 -1.41
C LYS A 69 -9.99 -12.02 -0.20
N VAL A 70 -10.26 -11.03 0.65
CA VAL A 70 -9.34 -10.56 1.69
C VAL A 70 -9.70 -11.12 3.05
N LYS A 71 -8.70 -11.52 3.83
CA LYS A 71 -8.86 -11.90 5.23
C LYS A 71 -8.78 -10.65 6.10
N LYS A 72 -9.92 -10.05 6.46
CA LYS A 72 -10.01 -8.83 7.30
C LYS A 72 -9.11 -8.85 8.54
N LYS A 73 -9.05 -10.00 9.24
CA LYS A 73 -8.17 -10.18 10.42
C LYS A 73 -6.70 -9.85 10.13
N ARG A 74 -6.18 -10.25 8.96
CA ARG A 74 -4.80 -9.97 8.54
C ARG A 74 -4.60 -8.50 8.18
N ILE A 75 -5.59 -7.84 7.56
CA ILE A 75 -5.56 -6.39 7.33
C ILE A 75 -5.38 -5.64 8.66
N VAL A 76 -6.21 -5.97 9.67
CA VAL A 76 -6.13 -5.36 11.00
C VAL A 76 -4.76 -5.62 11.64
N GLU A 77 -4.25 -6.85 11.54
CA GLU A 77 -2.93 -7.19 12.05
C GLU A 77 -1.81 -6.37 11.38
N TYR A 78 -1.89 -6.16 10.06
CA TYR A 78 -0.87 -5.47 9.28
C TYR A 78 -0.92 -3.96 9.43
N LEU A 79 -2.09 -3.38 9.71
CA LEU A 79 -2.27 -1.94 9.92
C LEU A 79 -1.36 -1.35 11.01
N LYS A 80 -0.93 -2.15 12.00
CA LYS A 80 0.02 -1.72 13.05
C LYS A 80 1.36 -1.24 12.49
N PHE A 81 1.73 -1.67 11.29
CA PHE A 81 2.98 -1.27 10.62
C PHE A 81 2.83 -0.01 9.76
N TYR A 82 1.60 0.45 9.50
CA TYR A 82 1.30 1.59 8.63
C TYR A 82 0.90 2.84 9.44
N PRO A 83 1.04 4.06 8.87
CA PRO A 83 0.52 5.27 9.51
C PRO A 83 -1.00 5.23 9.68
N LYS A 84 -1.54 5.86 10.74
CA LYS A 84 -2.99 5.91 11.05
C LYS A 84 -3.88 6.31 9.86
N ALA A 85 -3.39 7.20 9.00
CA ALA A 85 -4.12 7.63 7.81
C ALA A 85 -4.34 6.52 6.76
N VAL A 86 -3.48 5.49 6.70
CA VAL A 86 -3.77 4.29 5.89
C VAL A 86 -4.95 3.54 6.50
N GLY A 87 -4.99 3.39 7.83
CA GLY A 87 -6.11 2.79 8.54
C GLY A 87 -7.44 3.47 8.25
N LYS A 88 -7.47 4.81 8.24
CA LYS A 88 -8.69 5.59 7.94
C LYS A 88 -9.24 5.29 6.55
N VAL A 89 -8.38 5.17 5.53
CA VAL A 89 -8.83 4.81 4.16
C VAL A 89 -9.36 3.38 4.14
N MET A 90 -8.73 2.45 4.85
CA MET A 90 -9.19 1.05 4.91
C MET A 90 -10.53 0.90 5.64
N GLU A 91 -10.76 1.71 6.67
CA GLU A 91 -12.05 1.83 7.38
C GLU A 91 -13.12 2.39 6.44
N ASN A 92 -12.85 3.50 5.76
CA ASN A 92 -13.76 4.08 4.76
C ASN A 92 -14.09 3.10 3.62
N ALA A 93 -13.15 2.21 3.26
CA ALA A 93 -13.36 1.15 2.28
C ALA A 93 -14.09 -0.11 2.85
N GLY A 94 -14.32 -0.18 4.16
CA GLY A 94 -15.05 -1.26 4.83
C GLY A 94 -14.25 -2.55 5.03
N PHE A 95 -12.92 -2.45 5.14
CA PHE A 95 -12.02 -3.57 5.42
C PHE A 95 -11.77 -3.80 6.91
N VAL A 96 -11.99 -2.78 7.73
CA VAL A 96 -11.90 -2.78 9.19
C VAL A 96 -13.27 -2.45 9.76
#